data_AF-A0A820IZC7-F1
#
_entry.id   AF-A0A820IZC7-F1
#
_cell.length_a   1.000
_cell.length_b   1.000
_cell.length_c   1.000
_cell.angle_alpha   90.00
_cell.angle_beta   90.00
_cell.angle_gamma   90.00
#
_symmetry.space_group_name_H-M   'P 1'
#
loop_
_entity.id
_entity.type
_entity.pdbx_description
1 polymer ?
#
loop_
_entity_poly.entity_id
_entity_poly.type
_entity_poly.pdbx_seq_one_letter_code
_entity_poly.pdbx_strand_id
1 'polypeptide(L)'
;MSTKFNTRPLLDLEKLFLNDSSEISRLQQEFEINGWCFVRLSQDSHSLLTQLNQSLSKFFALDQDEKSRYLSSDAFGYTRVGHKEGIKILTDQDGTTNAQITLPMNIKATIQDVTQLINNLTYRLKPIINKLVISDDKPLKQVKISDLAMLDIVNYFNNKTGPIKVPDVGHNTDEVNCVPHYDPGLFSLSILSTCDGLQLKD
;
A
#
# COMPACT_ATOMS: atom_id res chain seq x y z
N MET A 1 -19.61 -15.93 1.27
CA MET A 1 -18.57 -14.90 1.02
C MET A 1 -17.47 -15.48 0.14
N SER A 2 -16.83 -14.67 -0.71
CA SER A 2 -16.33 -15.10 -2.02
C SER A 2 -15.08 -16.00 -2.15
N THR A 3 -14.33 -16.49 -1.16
CA THR A 3 -13.01 -17.24 -1.26
C THR A 3 -11.94 -17.00 -2.39
N LYS A 4 -12.21 -16.27 -3.48
CA LYS A 4 -11.37 -16.03 -4.65
C LYS A 4 -11.53 -14.59 -5.15
N PHE A 5 -10.49 -14.07 -5.80
CA PHE A 5 -10.49 -12.83 -6.57
C PHE A 5 -9.83 -13.10 -7.92
N ASN A 6 -10.49 -12.79 -9.04
CA ASN A 6 -10.01 -13.08 -10.40
C ASN A 6 -9.42 -14.49 -10.56
N THR A 7 -10.18 -15.50 -10.10
CA THR A 7 -9.81 -16.94 -10.02
C THR A 7 -8.74 -17.32 -9.00
N ARG A 8 -7.95 -16.37 -8.46
CA ARG A 8 -6.92 -16.60 -7.46
C ARG A 8 -7.55 -16.84 -6.07
N PRO A 9 -7.05 -17.79 -5.28
CA PRO A 9 -7.52 -17.99 -3.90
C PRO A 9 -7.18 -16.77 -3.05
N LEU A 10 -8.04 -16.48 -2.07
CA LEU A 10 -7.74 -15.50 -1.03
C LEU A 10 -7.13 -16.20 0.18
N LEU A 11 -6.13 -15.56 0.78
CA LEU A 11 -5.65 -15.91 2.11
C LEU A 11 -6.59 -15.35 3.19
N ASP A 12 -6.77 -16.14 4.23
CA ASP A 12 -7.54 -15.81 5.42
C ASP A 12 -6.64 -15.13 6.45
N LEU A 13 -6.82 -13.82 6.57
CA LEU A 13 -6.00 -12.98 7.42
C LEU A 13 -6.12 -13.33 8.91
N GLU A 14 -7.31 -13.74 9.37
CA GLU A 14 -7.49 -14.12 10.78
C GLU A 14 -6.78 -15.43 11.09
N LYS A 15 -6.82 -16.40 10.18
CA LYS A 15 -6.03 -17.64 10.33
C LYS A 15 -4.53 -17.37 10.37
N LEU A 16 -4.02 -16.49 9.50
CA LEU A 16 -2.63 -16.06 9.56
C LEU A 16 -2.28 -15.48 10.93
N PHE A 17 -3.12 -14.59 11.46
CA PHE A 17 -2.90 -13.98 12.76
C PHE A 17 -3.03 -14.95 13.95
N LEU A 18 -3.77 -16.04 13.79
CA LEU A 18 -3.83 -17.15 14.75
C LEU A 18 -2.65 -18.14 14.61
N ASN A 19 -1.66 -17.83 13.75
CA ASN A 19 -0.54 -18.70 13.41
C ASN A 19 -0.98 -20.08 12.89
N ASP A 20 -2.08 -20.13 12.11
CA ASP A 20 -2.52 -21.37 11.46
C ASP A 20 -1.44 -21.86 10.48
N SER A 21 -0.92 -23.07 10.70
CA SER A 21 0.20 -23.62 9.92
C SER A 21 -0.15 -23.85 8.46
N SER A 22 -1.40 -24.21 8.17
CA SER A 22 -1.87 -24.45 6.81
C SER A 22 -1.95 -23.15 6.01
N GLU A 23 -2.42 -22.07 6.64
CA GLU A 23 -2.52 -20.76 6.00
C GLU A 23 -1.16 -20.10 5.82
N ILE A 24 -0.24 -20.26 6.79
CA ILE A 24 1.15 -19.82 6.66
C ILE A 24 1.85 -20.57 5.52
N SER A 25 1.63 -21.89 5.39
CA SER A 25 2.20 -22.67 4.29
C SER A 25 1.66 -22.21 2.94
N ARG A 26 0.37 -21.86 2.85
CA ARG A 26 -0.22 -21.27 1.65
C ARG A 26 0.38 -19.90 1.33
N LEU A 27 0.58 -19.04 2.34
CA LEU A 27 1.23 -17.75 2.17
C LEU A 27 2.64 -17.89 1.59
N GLN A 28 3.43 -18.83 2.12
CA GLN A 28 4.76 -19.15 1.60
C GLN A 28 4.71 -19.60 0.13
N GLN A 29 3.83 -20.54 -0.19
CA GLN A 29 3.66 -21.04 -1.56
C GLN A 29 3.28 -19.92 -2.54
N GLU A 30 2.37 -19.03 -2.16
CA GLU A 30 1.98 -17.91 -3.04
C GLU A 30 3.16 -16.95 -3.29
N PHE A 31 3.99 -16.67 -2.27
CA PHE A 31 5.21 -15.86 -2.46
C PHE A 31 6.28 -16.57 -3.30
N GLU A 32 6.48 -17.87 -3.12
CA GLU A 32 7.46 -18.64 -3.89
C GLU A 32 7.05 -18.78 -5.37
N ILE A 33 5.75 -18.92 -5.65
CA ILE A 33 5.23 -19.13 -7.00
C ILE A 33 5.02 -17.81 -7.75
N ASN A 34 4.43 -16.79 -7.09
CA ASN A 34 4.03 -15.56 -7.77
C ASN A 34 4.78 -14.32 -7.27
N GLY A 35 5.44 -14.37 -6.11
CA GLY A 35 5.99 -13.18 -5.44
C GLY A 35 4.94 -12.26 -4.80
N TRP A 36 3.65 -12.60 -4.89
CA TRP A 36 2.53 -11.83 -4.35
C TRP A 36 1.34 -12.73 -4.00
N CYS A 37 0.40 -12.22 -3.20
CA CYS A 37 -0.82 -12.93 -2.83
C CYS A 37 -1.96 -11.95 -2.54
N PHE A 38 -3.20 -12.43 -2.55
CA PHE A 38 -4.37 -11.65 -2.14
C PHE A 38 -4.85 -12.07 -0.75
N VAL A 39 -5.05 -11.09 0.12
CA VAL A 39 -5.66 -11.26 1.45
C VAL A 39 -7.05 -10.63 1.48
N ARG A 40 -7.97 -11.23 2.23
CA ARG A 40 -9.27 -10.60 2.51
C ARG A 40 -9.19 -9.73 3.76
N LEU A 41 -9.65 -8.49 3.65
CA LEU A 41 -9.87 -7.60 4.79
C LEU A 41 -11.28 -7.76 5.39
N SER A 42 -11.45 -7.33 6.64
CA SER A 42 -12.76 -7.32 7.32
C SER A 42 -13.70 -6.26 6.74
N GLN A 43 -15.00 -6.37 7.05
CA GLN A 43 -16.00 -5.40 6.63
C GLN A 43 -15.78 -4.01 7.23
N ASP A 44 -15.24 -3.95 8.45
CA ASP A 44 -14.91 -2.69 9.13
C ASP A 44 -13.77 -1.96 8.40
N SER A 45 -12.72 -2.70 8.01
CA SER A 45 -11.65 -2.16 7.18
C SER A 45 -12.18 -1.62 5.85
N HIS A 46 -13.10 -2.33 5.20
CA HIS A 46 -13.69 -1.87 3.95
C HIS A 46 -14.48 -0.56 4.11
N SER A 47 -15.24 -0.43 5.20
CA SER A 47 -16.02 0.78 5.49
C SER A 47 -15.10 1.99 5.71
N LEU A 48 -14.00 1.80 6.44
CA LEU A 48 -12.99 2.83 6.65
C LEU A 48 -12.29 3.25 5.35
N LEU A 49 -11.90 2.29 4.51
CA LEU A 49 -11.28 2.56 3.20
C LEU A 49 -12.23 3.30 2.25
N THR A 50 -13.54 3.01 2.34
CA THR A 50 -14.56 3.73 1.57
C THR A 50 -14.65 5.19 1.99
N GLN A 51 -14.63 5.47 3.30
CA GLN A 51 -14.61 6.84 3.82
C GLN A 51 -13.33 7.58 3.40
N LEU A 52 -12.17 6.90 3.47
CA LEU A 52 -10.91 7.45 2.98
C LEU A 52 -11.02 7.85 1.51
N ASN A 53 -11.55 6.98 0.66
CA ASN A 53 -11.70 7.26 -0.76
C ASN A 53 -12.57 8.51 -1.01
N GLN A 54 -13.68 8.67 -0.28
CA GLN A 54 -14.54 9.84 -0.39
C GLN A 54 -13.81 11.12 0.03
N SER A 55 -13.05 11.07 1.13
CA SER A 55 -12.25 12.20 1.61
C SER A 55 -11.13 12.57 0.65
N LEU A 56 -10.40 11.59 0.12
CA LEU A 56 -9.34 11.79 -0.86
C LEU A 56 -9.87 12.34 -2.18
N SER A 57 -11.02 11.83 -2.66
CA SER A 57 -11.65 12.32 -3.89
C SER A 57 -11.97 13.80 -3.79
N LYS A 58 -12.51 14.26 -2.64
CA LYS A 58 -12.76 15.67 -2.38
C LYS A 58 -11.48 16.50 -2.35
N PHE A 59 -10.43 16.00 -1.67
CA PHE A 59 -9.15 16.69 -1.59
C PHE A 59 -8.47 16.81 -2.95
N PHE A 60 -8.39 15.73 -3.73
CA PHE A 60 -7.73 15.76 -5.03
C PHE A 60 -8.51 16.56 -6.08
N ALA A 61 -9.82 16.74 -5.89
CA ALA A 61 -10.65 17.61 -6.71
C ALA A 61 -10.49 19.11 -6.41
N LEU A 62 -9.81 19.49 -5.32
CA LEU A 62 -9.52 20.90 -5.05
C LEU A 62 -8.62 21.51 -6.14
N ASP A 63 -8.75 22.82 -6.32
CA ASP A 63 -7.89 23.58 -7.22
C ASP A 63 -6.43 23.52 -6.78
N GLN A 64 -5.51 23.64 -7.74
CA GLN A 64 -4.08 23.52 -7.46
C GLN A 64 -3.57 24.60 -6.50
N ASP A 65 -4.11 25.82 -6.60
CA ASP A 65 -3.78 26.92 -5.70
C ASP A 65 -4.17 26.59 -4.26
N GLU A 66 -5.30 25.91 -4.05
CA GLU A 66 -5.71 25.46 -2.72
C GLU A 66 -4.81 24.32 -2.21
N LYS A 67 -4.50 23.34 -3.07
CA LYS A 67 -3.63 22.21 -2.71
C LYS A 67 -2.19 22.63 -2.41
N SER A 68 -1.70 23.70 -3.04
CA SER A 68 -0.34 24.22 -2.84
C SER A 68 -0.05 24.60 -1.39
N ARG A 69 -1.08 24.94 -0.61
CA ARG A 69 -0.98 25.27 0.83
C ARG A 69 -0.56 24.07 1.70
N TYR A 70 -0.70 22.86 1.16
CA TYR A 70 -0.36 21.61 1.84
C TYR A 70 0.92 20.99 1.31
N LEU A 71 1.56 21.61 0.31
CA LEU A 71 2.77 21.09 -0.31
C LEU A 71 3.88 20.95 0.73
N SER A 72 4.46 19.75 0.79
CA SER A 72 5.62 19.51 1.64
C SER A 72 6.91 19.89 0.92
N SER A 73 7.85 20.48 1.67
CA SER A 73 9.23 20.64 1.23
C SER A 73 10.06 19.36 1.40
N ASP A 74 9.54 18.40 2.16
CA ASP A 74 10.21 17.15 2.49
C ASP A 74 9.65 15.97 1.67
N ALA A 75 10.29 14.79 1.81
CA ALA A 75 9.81 13.56 1.19
C ALA A 75 8.45 13.05 1.76
N PHE A 76 7.97 13.63 2.86
CA PHE A 76 6.74 13.24 3.57
C PHE A 76 5.72 14.36 3.58
N GLY A 77 4.44 14.04 3.46
CA GLY A 77 3.34 15.00 3.28
C GLY A 77 2.79 14.98 1.85
N TYR A 78 2.04 16.02 1.49
CA TYR A 78 1.49 16.14 0.14
C TYR A 78 2.55 16.57 -0.86
N THR A 79 2.64 15.86 -1.98
CA THR A 79 3.55 16.13 -3.09
C THR A 79 2.82 16.02 -4.41
N ARG A 80 3.29 16.77 -5.42
CA ARG A 80 2.74 16.73 -6.77
C ARG A 80 3.86 16.80 -7.80
N VAL A 81 3.75 15.97 -8.83
CA VAL A 81 4.60 15.97 -10.03
C VAL A 81 3.71 15.93 -11.27
N GLY A 82 4.30 16.01 -12.47
CA GLY A 82 3.55 16.18 -13.72
C GLY A 82 2.49 15.11 -14.05
N HIS A 83 2.61 13.91 -13.49
CA HIS A 83 1.73 12.76 -13.80
C HIS A 83 1.01 12.15 -12.59
N LYS A 84 1.30 12.63 -11.37
CA LYS A 84 0.68 12.14 -10.13
C LYS A 84 0.78 13.14 -8.99
N GLU A 85 -0.07 12.96 -8.00
CA GLU A 85 0.02 13.60 -6.71
C GLU A 85 -0.18 12.56 -5.62
N GLY A 86 0.33 12.82 -4.43
CA GLY A 86 0.26 11.83 -3.35
C GLY A 86 0.54 12.39 -1.98
N ILE A 87 0.22 11.59 -0.98
CA ILE A 87 0.44 11.88 0.43
C ILE A 87 1.28 10.74 1.00
N LYS A 88 2.48 11.06 1.49
CA LYS A 88 3.40 10.10 2.12
C LYS A 88 3.48 10.31 3.61
N ILE A 89 3.34 9.25 4.39
CA ILE A 89 3.34 9.32 5.85
C ILE A 89 4.25 8.22 6.37
N LEU A 90 5.19 8.62 7.22
CA LEU A 90 6.05 7.70 7.96
C LEU A 90 5.44 7.43 9.33
N THR A 91 5.29 6.15 9.67
CA THR A 91 4.75 5.71 10.96
C THR A 91 5.80 4.93 11.74
N ASP A 92 5.68 4.99 13.06
CA ASP A 92 6.36 4.07 13.97
C ASP A 92 5.48 2.86 14.35
N GLN A 93 5.97 2.02 15.26
CA GLN A 93 5.28 0.83 15.73
C GLN A 93 3.93 1.10 16.39
N ASP A 94 3.75 2.27 17.00
CA ASP A 94 2.50 2.62 17.67
C ASP A 94 1.48 3.24 16.70
N GLY A 95 1.88 3.46 15.44
CA GLY A 95 1.05 4.10 14.41
C GLY A 95 1.14 5.62 14.48
N THR A 96 2.06 6.16 15.29
CA THR A 96 2.27 7.59 15.41
C THR A 96 3.01 8.10 14.19
N THR A 97 2.58 9.25 13.68
CA THR A 97 3.23 9.91 12.55
C THR A 97 4.44 10.70 13.03
N ASN A 98 5.65 10.33 12.60
CA ASN A 98 6.87 11.03 12.99
C ASN A 98 7.06 12.38 12.28
N ALA A 99 6.28 12.66 11.23
CA ALA A 99 6.33 13.91 10.48
C ALA A 99 5.13 14.81 10.80
N GLN A 100 5.38 16.11 10.98
CA GLN A 100 4.32 17.13 10.99
C GLN A 100 3.77 17.29 9.56
N ILE A 101 2.78 16.47 9.21
CA ILE A 101 2.08 16.61 7.93
C ILE A 101 1.00 17.69 8.02
N THR A 102 1.04 18.61 7.06
CA THR A 102 0.02 19.67 6.90
C THR A 102 -1.01 19.19 5.90
N LEU A 103 -2.23 18.90 6.37
CA LEU A 103 -3.36 18.45 5.56
C LEU A 103 -4.65 19.09 6.07
N PRO A 104 -5.70 19.22 5.23
CA PRO A 104 -7.02 19.62 5.69
C PRO A 104 -7.54 18.74 6.83
N MET A 105 -8.20 19.35 7.82
CA MET A 105 -8.67 18.65 9.01
C MET A 105 -9.65 17.52 8.68
N ASN A 106 -10.49 17.70 7.66
CA ASN A 106 -11.47 16.72 7.20
C ASN A 106 -10.85 15.45 6.59
N ILE A 107 -9.62 15.51 6.08
CA ILE A 107 -8.94 14.30 5.57
C ILE A 107 -7.94 13.74 6.58
N LYS A 108 -7.37 14.59 7.43
CA LYS A 108 -6.33 14.20 8.39
C LYS A 108 -6.81 13.10 9.34
N ALA A 109 -8.04 13.23 9.86
CA ALA A 109 -8.62 12.22 10.75
C ALA A 109 -8.77 10.85 10.05
N THR A 110 -9.37 10.81 8.87
CA THR A 110 -9.56 9.55 8.13
C THR A 110 -8.23 8.92 7.71
N ILE A 111 -7.24 9.74 7.35
CA ILE A 111 -5.88 9.29 7.08
C ILE A 111 -5.25 8.68 8.32
N GLN A 112 -5.41 9.29 9.50
CA GLN A 112 -4.90 8.73 10.77
C GLN A 112 -5.54 7.38 11.09
N ASP A 113 -6.85 7.25 10.92
CA ASP A 113 -7.55 5.98 11.15
C ASP A 113 -7.05 4.88 10.21
N VAL A 114 -6.87 5.18 8.91
CA VAL A 114 -6.30 4.21 7.96
C VAL A 114 -4.84 3.93 8.25
N THR A 115 -4.08 4.93 8.68
CA THR A 115 -2.69 4.77 9.10
C THR A 115 -2.60 3.76 10.25
N GLN A 116 -3.45 3.88 11.27
CA GLN A 116 -3.52 2.92 12.37
C GLN A 116 -3.89 1.53 11.89
N LEU A 117 -4.89 1.40 11.01
CA LEU A 117 -5.26 0.12 10.42
C LEU A 117 -4.07 -0.54 9.71
N ILE A 118 -3.38 0.18 8.83
CA ILE A 118 -2.27 -0.37 8.04
C ILE A 118 -1.11 -0.72 8.96
N ASN A 119 -0.84 0.12 9.97
CA ASN A 119 0.19 -0.16 10.95
C ASN A 119 -0.12 -1.45 11.72
N ASN A 120 -1.33 -1.59 12.25
CA ASN A 120 -1.76 -2.81 12.95
C ASN A 120 -1.61 -4.06 12.08
N LEU A 121 -2.01 -3.99 10.81
CA LEU A 121 -1.82 -5.08 9.85
C LEU A 121 -0.33 -5.40 9.64
N THR A 122 0.47 -4.36 9.43
CA THR A 122 1.92 -4.47 9.17
C THR A 122 2.63 -5.17 10.33
N TYR A 123 2.41 -4.72 11.57
CA TYR A 123 3.10 -5.30 12.74
C TYR A 123 2.58 -6.68 13.14
N ARG A 124 1.33 -7.04 12.79
CA ARG A 124 0.84 -8.42 12.96
C ARG A 124 1.39 -9.37 11.88
N LEU A 125 1.59 -8.89 10.64
CA LEU A 125 2.16 -9.68 9.55
C LEU A 125 3.69 -9.81 9.66
N LYS A 126 4.40 -8.78 10.11
CA LYS A 126 5.85 -8.74 10.25
C LYS A 126 6.46 -10.00 10.89
N PRO A 127 6.01 -10.52 12.06
CA PRO A 127 6.57 -11.73 12.64
C PRO A 127 6.27 -12.99 11.83
N ILE A 128 5.15 -13.06 11.12
CA ILE A 128 4.80 -14.19 10.24
C ILE A 128 5.74 -14.21 9.04
N ILE A 129 5.89 -13.08 8.35
CA ILE A 129 6.80 -12.93 7.22
C ILE A 129 8.25 -13.21 7.65
N ASN A 130 8.66 -12.71 8.80
CA ASN A 130 10.01 -12.95 9.31
C ASN A 130 10.32 -14.45 9.49
N LYS A 131 9.34 -15.27 9.90
CA LYS A 131 9.51 -16.74 9.99
C LYS A 131 9.71 -17.39 8.62
N LEU A 132 9.11 -16.84 7.56
CA LEU A 132 9.24 -17.37 6.20
C LEU A 132 10.60 -17.07 5.57
N VAL A 133 11.22 -15.96 5.94
CA VAL A 133 12.50 -15.49 5.36
C VAL A 133 13.72 -16.07 6.10
N ILE A 134 13.56 -16.50 7.36
CA ILE A 134 14.64 -17.11 8.15
C ILE A 134 14.64 -18.63 7.88
N SER A 135 15.64 -19.10 7.15
CA SER A 135 15.94 -20.53 6.99
C SER A 135 16.69 -21.06 8.21
N ASP A 136 16.26 -22.20 8.76
CA ASP A 136 16.91 -22.88 9.89
C ASP A 136 18.39 -23.27 9.61
N ASP A 137 18.79 -23.34 8.34
CA ASP A 137 20.12 -23.82 7.94
C ASP A 137 21.24 -22.77 8.03
N LYS A 138 20.89 -21.49 8.26
CA LYS A 138 21.88 -20.45 8.56
C LYS A 138 21.29 -19.49 9.59
N PRO A 139 21.97 -19.22 10.71
CA PRO A 139 21.64 -18.07 11.54
C PRO A 139 21.94 -16.83 10.72
N LEU A 140 20.99 -16.41 9.88
CA LEU A 140 20.96 -15.07 9.32
C LEU A 140 21.07 -14.17 10.54
N LYS A 141 22.12 -13.32 10.57
CA LYS A 141 22.20 -12.21 11.52
C LYS A 141 20.79 -11.64 11.59
N GLN A 142 20.16 -11.67 12.77
CA GLN A 142 18.82 -11.13 12.97
C GLN A 142 18.79 -9.79 12.24
N VAL A 143 18.09 -9.76 11.10
CA VAL A 143 18.01 -8.54 10.32
C VAL A 143 17.20 -7.62 11.20
N LYS A 144 17.81 -6.55 11.69
CA LYS A 144 17.09 -5.54 12.46
C LYS A 144 16.11 -4.89 11.49
N ILE A 145 14.89 -5.41 11.46
CA ILE A 145 13.83 -4.88 10.61
C ILE A 145 13.45 -3.52 11.16
N SER A 146 13.41 -2.51 10.29
CA SER A 146 12.99 -1.16 10.64
C SER A 146 11.71 -1.18 11.48
N ASP A 147 11.69 -0.31 12.49
CA ASP A 147 10.49 -0.03 13.30
C ASP A 147 9.63 1.06 12.64
N LEU A 148 9.91 1.38 11.37
CA LEU A 148 9.17 2.32 10.57
C LEU A 148 8.39 1.60 9.48
N ALA A 149 7.16 2.07 9.25
CA ALA A 149 6.37 1.76 8.07
C ALA A 149 6.03 3.06 7.31
N MET A 150 5.58 2.91 6.07
CA MET A 150 5.20 4.03 5.23
C MET A 150 3.82 3.79 4.63
N LEU A 151 2.92 4.75 4.82
CA LEU A 151 1.68 4.84 4.05
C LEU A 151 1.92 5.78 2.87
N ASP A 152 1.82 5.24 1.65
CA ASP A 152 1.89 6.01 0.41
C ASP A 152 0.51 6.00 -0.28
N ILE A 153 -0.11 7.17 -0.37
CA ILE A 153 -1.40 7.37 -1.04
C ILE A 153 -1.13 8.11 -2.34
N VAL A 154 -1.56 7.57 -3.48
CA VAL A 154 -1.26 8.15 -4.80
C VAL A 154 -2.53 8.33 -5.62
N ASN A 155 -2.66 9.49 -6.23
CA ASN A 155 -3.64 9.80 -7.28
C ASN A 155 -2.91 10.02 -8.61
N TYR A 156 -3.15 9.12 -9.57
CA TYR A 156 -2.60 9.20 -10.91
C TYR A 156 -3.59 9.91 -11.83
N PHE A 157 -3.12 10.90 -12.59
CA PHE A 157 -3.98 11.72 -13.46
C PHE A 157 -3.37 11.99 -14.83
N ASN A 158 -2.48 11.11 -15.30
CA ASN A 158 -1.84 11.26 -16.59
C ASN A 158 -2.88 11.10 -17.71
N ASN A 159 -3.55 12.21 -18.05
CA ASN A 159 -4.52 12.33 -19.12
C ASN A 159 -3.75 12.41 -20.43
N LYS A 160 -3.31 11.26 -20.96
CA LYS A 160 -2.64 11.22 -22.25
C LYS A 160 -3.67 11.38 -23.36
N THR A 161 -3.43 12.31 -24.27
CA THR A 161 -4.26 12.52 -25.44
C THR A 161 -3.90 11.50 -26.53
N GLY A 162 -4.90 10.81 -27.09
CA GLY A 162 -4.74 9.88 -28.23
C GLY A 162 -4.98 8.41 -27.88
N PRO A 163 -5.01 7.51 -28.88
CA PRO A 163 -5.19 6.08 -28.66
C PRO A 163 -3.92 5.50 -28.02
N ILE A 164 -3.93 5.35 -26.70
CA ILE A 164 -2.82 4.74 -25.96
C ILE A 164 -2.91 3.23 -26.16
N LYS A 165 -2.03 2.66 -26.99
CA LYS A 165 -1.68 1.26 -26.82
C LYS A 165 -0.98 1.15 -25.47
N VAL A 166 -1.61 0.48 -24.50
CA VAL A 166 -0.96 0.15 -23.23
C VAL A 166 0.21 -0.79 -23.58
N PRO A 167 1.46 -0.41 -23.30
CA PRO A 167 2.60 -1.26 -23.61
C PRO A 167 2.63 -2.46 -22.67
N ASP A 168 3.19 -3.58 -23.13
CA ASP A 168 3.41 -4.77 -22.28
C ASP A 168 4.40 -4.49 -21.14
N VAL A 169 5.38 -3.60 -21.38
CA VAL A 169 6.32 -3.10 -20.39
C VAL A 169 6.48 -1.59 -20.60
N GLY A 170 6.18 -0.79 -19.58
CA GLY A 170 6.42 0.64 -19.62
C GLY A 170 7.87 0.98 -19.26
N HIS A 171 8.55 1.79 -20.07
CA HIS A 171 9.94 2.17 -19.85
C HIS A 171 10.09 3.55 -19.20
N ASN A 172 9.06 4.40 -19.26
CA ASN A 172 9.08 5.76 -18.75
C ASN A 172 7.66 6.24 -18.35
N THR A 173 7.58 7.42 -17.73
CA THR A 173 6.30 8.02 -17.28
C THR A 173 5.45 8.60 -18.42
N ASP A 174 6.02 8.70 -19.62
CA ASP A 174 5.28 9.09 -20.82
C ASP A 174 4.49 7.89 -21.40
N GLU A 175 4.88 6.67 -21.05
CA GLU A 175 4.23 5.41 -21.43
C GLU A 175 3.28 4.87 -20.36
N VAL A 176 3.66 4.94 -19.08
CA VAL A 176 2.86 4.45 -17.94
C VAL A 176 2.81 5.45 -16.78
N ASN A 177 1.87 5.28 -15.85
CA ASN A 177 1.77 6.14 -14.66
C ASN A 177 2.86 5.87 -13.62
N CYS A 178 3.33 4.63 -13.58
CA CYS A 178 4.39 4.16 -12.72
C CYS A 178 5.17 3.10 -13.48
N VAL A 179 6.48 3.28 -13.62
CA VAL A 179 7.35 2.31 -14.30
C VAL A 179 7.52 1.05 -13.44
N PRO A 180 7.83 -0.12 -14.03
CA PRO A 180 8.14 -1.33 -13.28
C PRO A 180 9.28 -1.08 -12.28
N HIS A 181 9.08 -1.48 -11.03
CA HIS A 181 10.05 -1.37 -9.95
C HIS A 181 9.73 -2.40 -8.86
N TYR A 182 10.64 -2.54 -7.90
CA TYR A 182 10.38 -3.23 -6.64
C TYR A 182 10.25 -2.19 -5.54
N ASP A 183 9.32 -2.40 -4.62
CA ASP A 183 9.22 -1.59 -3.43
C ASP A 183 10.38 -1.89 -2.47
N PRO A 184 11.00 -0.86 -1.87
CA PRO A 184 11.98 -1.08 -0.83
C PRO A 184 11.28 -1.52 0.46
N GLY A 185 11.87 -2.49 1.19
CA GLY A 185 11.38 -2.90 2.50
C GLY A 185 11.28 -4.41 2.65
N LEU A 186 10.54 -4.85 3.69
CA LEU A 186 10.29 -6.27 3.95
C LEU A 186 9.15 -6.82 3.09
N PHE A 187 8.05 -6.08 3.01
CA PHE A 187 6.88 -6.37 2.18
C PHE A 187 6.07 -5.09 1.95
N SER A 188 5.21 -5.11 0.94
CA SER A 188 4.26 -4.04 0.64
C SER A 188 2.82 -4.53 0.80
N LEU A 189 1.93 -3.65 1.26
CA LEU A 189 0.48 -3.89 1.28
C LEU A 189 -0.21 -2.89 0.35
N SER A 190 -0.72 -3.38 -0.78
CA SER A 190 -1.61 -2.61 -1.65
C SER A 190 -3.05 -2.96 -1.32
N ILE A 191 -3.84 -1.95 -0.92
CA ILE A 191 -5.11 -2.17 -0.20
C ILE A 191 -6.33 -1.64 -0.96
N LEU A 192 -6.18 -0.54 -1.69
CA LEU A 192 -7.28 0.07 -2.42
C LEU A 192 -6.78 0.60 -3.77
N SER A 193 -7.46 0.18 -4.83
CA SER A 193 -7.42 0.85 -6.13
C SER A 193 -8.86 1.12 -6.55
N THR A 194 -9.14 2.34 -6.99
CA THR A 194 -10.46 2.74 -7.51
C THR A 194 -10.58 2.56 -9.02
N CYS A 195 -9.46 2.31 -9.69
CA CYS A 195 -9.36 2.08 -11.12
C CYS A 195 -8.43 0.88 -11.39
N ASP A 196 -8.53 0.30 -12.59
CA ASP A 196 -7.56 -0.67 -13.06
C ASP A 196 -6.19 -0.01 -13.34
N GLY A 197 -5.12 -0.82 -13.40
CA GLY A 197 -3.80 -0.36 -13.84
C GLY A 197 -2.61 -0.95 -13.10
N LEU A 198 -2.82 -1.58 -11.94
CA LEU A 198 -1.77 -2.35 -11.27
C LEU A 198 -1.50 -3.62 -12.06
N GLN A 199 -0.24 -3.81 -12.45
CA GLN A 199 0.26 -5.04 -13.06
C GLN A 199 1.38 -5.59 -12.18
N LEU A 200 1.27 -6.87 -11.84
CA LEU A 200 2.29 -7.60 -11.08
C LEU A 200 2.94 -8.60 -12.03
N LYS A 201 4.25 -8.75 -11.88
CA LYS A 201 5.01 -9.75 -12.63
C LYS A 201 5.00 -11.05 -11.84
N ASP A 202 4.49 -12.10 -12.47
CA ASP A 202 4.53 -13.48 -12.00
C ASP A 202 5.92 -14.10 -12.25
#